data_AF-A0A383DMH2-F1
#
_entry.id   AF-A0A383DMH2-F1
#
_cell.length_a   1.000
_cell.length_b   1.000
_cell.length_c   1.000
_cell.angle_alpha   90.00
_cell.angle_beta   90.00
_cell.angle_gamma   90.00
#
_symmetry.space_group_name_H-M   'P 1'
#
loop_
_entity.id
_entity.type
_entity.pdbx_description
1 polymer ?
#
loop_
_entity_poly.entity_id
_entity_poly.type
_entity_poly.pdbx_seq_one_letter_code
_entity_poly.pdbx_strand_id
1 'polypeptide(L)'
;FNVGQKRIVKWIDLETVDVQMQDDHTNIVKVTDDISVIMKYPCLADMEGFNSKGQVESTFDMIKRCIHEIHDGKDVHSRIDISEKELNEFIESMSTEQFENLSAFFETMPKLQHVVEVKNPKTKKKGEVLIEGLQSFFG
;
A
#
# COMPACT_ATOMS: atom_id res chain seq x y z
N PHE A 1 -15.20 22.98 26.83
CA PHE A 1 -15.79 23.48 25.56
C PHE A 1 -14.65 23.73 24.57
N ASN A 2 -14.35 22.75 23.71
CA ASN A 2 -13.22 22.83 22.77
C ASN A 2 -13.61 23.66 21.54
N VAL A 3 -12.78 24.66 21.25
CA VAL A 3 -12.93 25.65 20.18
C VAL A 3 -12.94 24.97 18.81
N GLY A 4 -13.95 25.30 18.00
CA GLY A 4 -14.26 24.65 16.73
C GLY A 4 -13.10 24.55 15.73
N GLN A 5 -12.76 23.32 15.38
CA GLN A 5 -12.08 23.01 14.12
C GLN A 5 -13.04 23.26 12.96
N LYS A 6 -12.78 24.31 12.17
CA LYS A 6 -13.45 24.49 10.88
C LYS A 6 -12.91 23.42 9.92
N ARG A 7 -13.72 22.39 9.63
CA ARG A 7 -13.41 21.39 8.60
C ARG A 7 -13.46 22.08 7.23
N ILE A 8 -12.37 22.00 6.48
CA ILE A 8 -12.32 22.46 5.08
C ILE A 8 -12.41 21.20 4.23
N VAL A 9 -13.52 21.03 3.51
CA VAL A 9 -13.70 19.96 2.54
C VAL A 9 -13.17 20.47 1.20
N LYS A 10 -12.15 19.80 0.65
CA LYS A 10 -11.64 20.05 -0.71
C LYS A 10 -11.86 18.81 -1.56
N TRP A 11 -12.34 19.03 -2.77
CA TRP A 11 -12.38 18.01 -3.82
C TRP A 11 -11.00 17.93 -4.44
N ILE A 12 -10.40 16.74 -4.41
CA ILE A 12 -9.11 16.45 -5.05
C ILE A 12 -9.43 15.82 -6.39
N ASP A 13 -8.90 16.41 -7.45
CA ASP A 13 -8.97 15.84 -8.79
C ASP A 13 -7.80 14.86 -8.97
N LEU A 14 -8.11 13.57 -9.02
CA LEU A 14 -7.11 12.50 -9.12
C LEU A 14 -6.35 12.51 -10.46
N GLU A 15 -6.86 13.20 -11.49
CA GLU A 15 -6.20 13.34 -12.79
C GLU A 15 -4.95 14.24 -12.73
N THR A 16 -4.82 15.07 -11.69
CA THR A 16 -3.68 15.99 -11.49
C THR A 16 -2.63 15.48 -10.50
N VAL A 17 -2.75 14.21 -10.08
CA VAL A 17 -1.84 13.61 -9.11
C VAL A 17 -0.59 13.14 -9.82
N ASP A 18 0.55 13.67 -9.39
CA ASP A 18 1.85 13.24 -9.90
C ASP A 18 2.24 11.93 -9.21
N VAL A 19 2.55 10.91 -9.98
CA VAL A 19 2.99 9.61 -9.47
C VAL A 19 4.50 9.64 -9.38
N GLN A 20 5.02 9.83 -8.17
CA GLN A 20 6.44 9.70 -7.92
C GLN A 20 6.79 8.22 -7.85
N MET A 21 7.28 7.67 -8.97
CA MET A 21 7.81 6.30 -9.03
C MET A 21 9.23 6.29 -8.48
N GLN A 22 9.52 5.37 -7.56
CA GLN A 22 10.91 5.05 -7.26
C GLN A 22 11.43 4.17 -8.39
N ASP A 23 12.58 4.53 -8.96
CA ASP A 23 13.16 3.86 -10.13
C ASP A 23 13.47 2.37 -9.90
N ASP A 24 13.57 1.94 -8.64
CA ASP A 24 13.88 0.58 -8.20
C ASP A 24 12.64 -0.25 -7.82
N HIS A 25 11.44 0.33 -7.87
CA HIS A 25 10.23 -0.38 -7.51
C HIS A 25 9.81 -1.39 -8.60
N THR A 26 9.54 -2.61 -8.18
CA THR A 26 9.01 -3.68 -9.03
C THR A 26 7.83 -4.35 -8.35
N ASN A 27 6.84 -4.76 -9.14
CA ASN A 27 5.74 -5.58 -8.67
C ASN A 27 6.06 -7.08 -8.62
N ILE A 28 7.30 -7.46 -8.98
CA ILE A 28 7.78 -8.84 -8.93
C ILE A 28 8.67 -8.99 -7.70
N VAL A 29 8.22 -9.76 -6.72
CA VAL A 29 8.99 -10.06 -5.51
C VAL A 29 9.56 -11.47 -5.63
N LYS A 30 10.88 -11.60 -5.58
CA LYS A 30 11.53 -12.92 -5.50
C LYS A 30 11.50 -13.42 -4.07
N VAL A 31 10.86 -14.56 -3.86
CA VAL A 31 10.78 -15.24 -2.56
C VAL A 31 11.89 -16.27 -2.42
N THR A 32 12.22 -16.96 -3.52
CA THR A 32 13.40 -17.81 -3.64
C THR A 32 13.98 -17.65 -5.05
N ASP A 33 15.01 -18.44 -5.39
CA ASP A 33 15.55 -18.49 -6.75
C ASP A 33 14.53 -18.99 -7.78
N ASP A 34 13.61 -19.88 -7.36
CA ASP A 34 12.62 -20.53 -8.22
C ASP A 34 11.19 -19.98 -8.03
N ILE A 35 10.93 -19.30 -6.90
CA ILE A 35 9.61 -18.77 -6.57
C ILE A 35 9.61 -17.24 -6.64
N SER A 36 8.69 -16.71 -7.45
CA SER A 36 8.42 -15.28 -7.50
C SER A 36 6.94 -14.98 -7.34
N VAL A 37 6.63 -13.85 -6.73
CA VAL A 37 5.27 -13.40 -6.46
C VAL A 37 5.04 -12.13 -7.25
N ILE A 38 4.01 -12.14 -8.09
CA ILE A 38 3.53 -10.94 -8.79
C ILE A 38 2.50 -10.28 -7.88
N MET A 39 2.80 -9.06 -7.47
CA MET A 39 1.93 -8.25 -6.63
C MET A 39 1.06 -7.34 -7.51
N LYS A 40 -0.21 -7.18 -7.12
CA LYS A 40 -1.06 -6.07 -7.56
C LYS A 40 -0.97 -4.95 -6.53
N TYR A 41 -1.13 -3.73 -7.03
CA TYR A 41 -1.18 -2.55 -6.17
C TYR A 41 -2.51 -2.50 -5.38
N PRO A 42 -2.47 -2.27 -4.07
CA PRO A 42 -3.68 -2.09 -3.28
C PRO A 42 -4.40 -0.82 -3.73
N CYS A 43 -5.72 -0.88 -3.87
CA CYS A 43 -6.54 0.31 -4.03
C CYS A 43 -6.97 0.86 -2.66
N LEU A 44 -7.52 2.09 -2.62
CA LEU A 44 -7.99 2.71 -1.38
C LEU A 44 -8.97 1.82 -0.59
N ALA A 45 -9.81 1.04 -1.29
CA ALA A 45 -10.73 0.09 -0.65
C ALA A 45 -10.01 -1.11 -0.02
N ASP A 46 -8.86 -1.54 -0.56
CA ASP A 46 -8.07 -2.63 0.00
C ASP A 46 -7.38 -2.22 1.32
N MET A 47 -7.20 -0.92 1.54
CA MET A 47 -6.63 -0.34 2.76
C MET A 47 -7.68 -0.12 3.87
N GLU A 48 -8.97 -0.27 3.58
CA GLU A 48 -10.01 -0.25 4.60
C GLU A 48 -9.84 -1.46 5.56
N GLY A 49 -9.60 -1.17 6.84
CA GLY A 49 -9.42 -2.18 7.90
C GLY A 49 -7.98 -2.32 8.44
N PHE A 50 -7.02 -1.57 7.91
CA PHE A 50 -5.61 -1.64 8.33
C PHE A 50 -5.37 -1.21 9.80
N ASN A 51 -6.19 -0.30 10.33
CA ASN A 51 -5.96 0.32 11.65
C ASN A 51 -6.58 -0.41 12.86
N SER A 52 -7.29 -1.53 12.66
CA SER A 52 -8.00 -2.22 13.77
C SER A 52 -7.32 -3.49 14.29
N LYS A 53 -6.30 -3.99 13.59
CA LYS A 53 -5.52 -5.18 13.93
C LYS A 53 -4.06 -4.78 14.17
N GLY A 54 -3.31 -5.54 14.97
CA GLY A 54 -1.88 -5.24 15.21
C GLY A 54 -1.09 -5.13 13.89
N GLN A 55 -0.03 -4.30 13.87
CA GLN A 55 0.72 -3.92 12.66
C GLN A 55 1.21 -5.12 11.82
N VAL A 56 1.57 -6.22 12.47
CA VAL A 56 2.04 -7.44 11.81
C VAL A 56 0.88 -8.16 11.10
N GLU A 57 -0.25 -8.33 11.77
CA GLU A 57 -1.42 -9.01 11.21
C GLU A 57 -2.03 -8.22 10.03
N SER A 58 -2.06 -6.88 10.15
CA SER A 58 -2.53 -6.02 9.07
C SER A 58 -1.60 -6.04 7.85
N THR A 59 -0.29 -6.17 8.06
CA THR A 59 0.69 -6.36 6.96
C THR A 59 0.49 -7.71 6.27
N PHE A 60 0.29 -8.79 7.04
CA PHE A 60 -0.02 -10.11 6.49
C PHE A 60 -1.29 -10.11 5.64
N ASP A 61 -2.38 -9.53 6.16
CA ASP A 61 -3.64 -9.41 5.42
C ASP A 61 -3.47 -8.60 4.13
N MET A 62 -2.62 -7.57 4.16
CA MET A 62 -2.34 -6.74 2.99
C MET A 62 -1.50 -7.46 1.93
N ILE A 63 -0.46 -8.19 2.33
CA ILE A 63 0.32 -9.04 1.42
C ILE A 63 -0.61 -10.02 0.70
N LYS A 64 -1.44 -10.77 1.45
CA LYS A 64 -2.39 -11.74 0.88
C LYS A 64 -3.35 -11.10 -0.12
N ARG A 65 -3.86 -9.90 0.18
CA ARG A 65 -4.75 -9.15 -0.73
C ARG A 65 -4.04 -8.70 -1.99
N CYS A 66 -2.75 -8.39 -1.90
CA CYS A 66 -1.96 -7.88 -3.01
C CYS A 66 -1.31 -8.98 -3.85
N ILE A 67 -1.32 -10.25 -3.44
CA ILE A 67 -0.84 -11.34 -4.30
C ILE A 67 -1.76 -11.47 -5.53
N HIS A 68 -1.17 -11.33 -6.71
CA HIS A 68 -1.84 -11.54 -7.99
C HIS A 68 -1.53 -12.91 -8.56
N GLU A 69 -0.26 -13.30 -8.59
CA GLU A 69 0.21 -14.59 -9.08
C GLU A 69 1.40 -15.07 -8.24
N ILE A 70 1.53 -16.38 -8.10
CA ILE A 70 2.72 -17.04 -7.56
C ILE A 70 3.28 -17.90 -8.68
N HIS A 71 4.53 -17.63 -9.07
CA HIS A 71 5.26 -18.39 -10.09
C HIS A 71 6.21 -19.31 -9.36
N ASP A 72 6.08 -20.62 -9.57
CA ASP A 72 6.96 -21.66 -9.05
C ASP A 72 7.60 -22.40 -10.23
N GLY A 73 8.82 -22.00 -10.60
CA GLY A 73 9.52 -22.50 -11.77
C GLY A 73 8.77 -22.25 -13.09
N LYS A 74 7.98 -23.23 -13.54
CA LYS A 74 7.16 -23.15 -14.77
C LYS A 74 5.66 -23.04 -14.50
N ASP A 75 5.25 -23.29 -13.26
CA ASP A 75 3.85 -23.28 -12.87
C ASP A 75 3.46 -21.87 -12.42
N VAL A 76 2.32 -21.41 -12.92
CA VAL A 76 1.76 -20.09 -12.59
C VAL A 76 0.44 -20.30 -11.87
N HIS A 77 0.42 -19.91 -10.59
CA HIS A 77 -0.77 -19.98 -9.75
C HIS A 77 -1.38 -18.58 -9.64
N SER A 78 -2.50 -18.36 -10.33
CA SER A 78 -3.24 -17.10 -10.21
C SER A 78 -4.00 -17.04 -8.89
N ARG A 79 -4.14 -15.85 -8.30
CA ARG A 79 -4.86 -15.63 -7.04
C ARG A 79 -6.28 -16.21 -7.00
N ILE A 80 -6.94 -16.28 -8.16
CA ILE A 80 -8.30 -16.84 -8.29
C ILE A 80 -8.34 -18.37 -8.17
N ASP A 81 -7.21 -19.03 -8.43
CA ASP A 81 -7.07 -20.48 -8.42
C ASP A 81 -6.50 -21.00 -7.08
N ILE A 82 -5.98 -20.08 -6.24
CA ILE A 82 -5.44 -20.38 -4.92
C ILE A 82 -6.53 -20.16 -3.87
N SER A 83 -6.80 -21.18 -3.05
CA SER A 83 -7.72 -21.03 -1.92
C SER A 83 -7.15 -20.13 -0.82
N GLU A 84 -8.01 -19.48 -0.04
CA GLU A 84 -7.59 -18.69 1.13
C GLU A 84 -6.70 -19.50 2.09
N LYS A 85 -6.98 -20.81 2.23
CA LYS A 85 -6.22 -21.68 3.11
C LYS A 85 -4.79 -21.89 2.59
N GLU A 86 -4.64 -22.22 1.31
CA GLU A 86 -3.32 -22.40 0.69
C GLU A 86 -2.51 -21.10 0.71
N LEU A 87 -3.17 -19.96 0.51
CA LEU A 87 -2.52 -18.66 0.60
C LEU A 87 -2.04 -18.35 2.02
N ASN A 88 -2.83 -18.68 3.04
CA ASN A 88 -2.41 -18.53 4.44
C ASN A 88 -1.23 -19.46 4.75
N GLU A 89 -1.29 -20.72 4.35
CA GLU A 89 -0.20 -21.69 4.55
C GLU A 89 1.09 -21.24 3.85
N PHE A 90 1.00 -20.71 2.63
CA PHE A 90 2.13 -20.16 1.90
C PHE A 90 2.81 -19.03 2.68
N ILE A 91 2.03 -18.06 3.15
CA ILE A 91 2.52 -16.90 3.88
C ILE A 91 3.07 -17.27 5.27
N GLU A 92 2.42 -18.19 5.98
CA GLU A 92 2.90 -18.69 7.28
C GLU A 92 4.17 -19.54 7.17
N SER A 93 4.39 -20.17 6.02
CA SER A 93 5.60 -20.96 5.74
C SER A 93 6.84 -20.12 5.41
N MET A 94 6.68 -18.82 5.18
CA MET A 94 7.79 -17.95 4.80
C MET A 94 8.78 -17.71 5.93
N SER A 95 10.05 -17.60 5.55
CA SER A 95 11.09 -17.08 6.45
C SER A 95 10.91 -15.58 6.67
N THR A 96 11.56 -15.05 7.72
CA THR A 96 11.59 -13.61 7.98
C THR A 96 12.15 -12.81 6.79
N GLU A 97 13.20 -13.31 6.13
CA GLU A 97 13.81 -12.65 4.96
C GLU A 97 12.85 -12.58 3.77
N GLN A 98 12.11 -13.66 3.51
CA GLN A 98 11.10 -13.69 2.46
C GLN A 98 9.96 -12.70 2.71
N PHE A 99 9.55 -12.61 3.97
CA PHE A 99 8.56 -11.65 4.40
C PHE A 99 9.06 -10.21 4.29
N GLU A 100 10.33 -9.95 4.61
CA GLU A 100 10.97 -8.65 4.43
C GLU A 100 11.00 -8.24 2.94
N ASN A 101 11.31 -9.16 2.03
CA ASN A 101 11.26 -8.89 0.59
C ASN A 101 9.85 -8.50 0.10
N LEU A 102 8.81 -9.18 0.61
CA LEU A 102 7.42 -8.82 0.32
C LEU A 102 7.01 -7.51 0.99
N SER A 103 7.52 -7.22 2.18
CA SER A 103 7.27 -5.95 2.88
C SER A 103 7.92 -4.78 2.15
N ALA A 104 9.09 -4.98 1.56
CA ALA A 104 9.79 -3.96 0.76
C ALA A 104 8.99 -3.50 -0.47
N PHE A 105 8.13 -4.35 -1.03
CA PHE A 105 7.15 -3.93 -2.05
C PHE A 105 6.29 -2.78 -1.54
N PHE A 106 5.81 -2.84 -0.29
CA PHE A 106 4.98 -1.80 0.32
C PHE A 106 5.74 -0.52 0.66
N GLU A 107 7.01 -0.64 1.04
CA GLU A 107 7.86 0.51 1.36
C GLU A 107 8.29 1.31 0.12
N THR A 108 8.51 0.60 -0.99
CA THR A 108 8.96 1.18 -2.27
C THR A 108 7.83 1.58 -3.20
N MET A 109 6.56 1.35 -2.82
CA MET A 109 5.43 1.69 -3.68
C MET A 109 5.45 3.16 -4.09
N PRO A 110 5.14 3.46 -5.38
CA PRO A 110 4.94 4.83 -5.81
C PRO A 110 3.83 5.47 -4.98
N LYS A 111 4.16 6.57 -4.30
CA LYS A 111 3.19 7.32 -3.51
C LYS A 111 2.43 8.26 -4.41
N LEU A 112 1.11 8.18 -4.39
CA LEU A 112 0.25 9.25 -4.90
C LEU A 112 0.46 10.49 -4.03
N GLN A 113 1.20 11.46 -4.56
CA GLN A 113 1.48 12.72 -3.89
C GLN A 113 0.68 13.84 -4.56
N HIS A 114 -0.13 14.54 -3.78
CA HIS A 114 -0.87 15.71 -4.25
C HIS A 114 -0.56 16.92 -3.38
N VAL A 115 0.11 17.92 -3.95
CA VAL A 115 0.41 19.17 -3.25
C VAL A 115 -0.80 20.09 -3.35
N VAL A 116 -1.43 20.35 -2.21
CA VAL A 116 -2.57 21.27 -2.13
C VAL A 116 -2.11 22.62 -1.58
N GLU A 117 -2.24 23.68 -2.37
CA GLU A 117 -2.14 25.05 -1.85
C GLU A 117 -3.33 25.32 -0.90
N VAL A 118 -3.04 25.48 0.39
CA VAL A 118 -4.01 25.91 1.40
C VAL A 118 -3.75 27.36 1.82
N LYS A 119 -4.82 28.16 1.85
CA LYS A 119 -4.78 29.50 2.41
C LYS A 119 -5.33 29.45 3.82
N ASN A 120 -4.49 29.78 4.81
CA ASN A 120 -4.93 29.83 6.20
C ASN A 120 -6.03 30.89 6.32
N PRO A 121 -7.25 30.53 6.77
CA PRO A 121 -8.38 31.44 6.76
C PRO A 121 -8.22 32.61 7.75
N LYS A 122 -7.42 32.43 8.81
CA LYS A 122 -7.14 33.44 9.85
C LYS A 122 -5.95 34.33 9.48
N THR A 123 -4.84 33.76 9.04
CA THR A 123 -3.60 34.52 8.78
C THR A 123 -3.47 34.97 7.32
N LYS A 124 -4.35 34.49 6.43
CA LYS A 124 -4.35 34.71 4.97
C LYS A 124 -3.07 34.26 4.25
N LYS A 125 -2.09 33.70 4.97
CA LYS A 125 -0.87 33.14 4.41
C LYS A 125 -1.20 31.91 3.57
N LYS A 126 -0.56 31.81 2.40
CA LYS A 126 -0.53 30.58 1.61
C LYS A 126 0.48 29.63 2.26
N GLY A 127 0.12 28.35 2.29
CA GLY A 127 1.02 27.26 2.64
C GLY A 127 0.70 26.09 1.72
N GLU A 128 1.70 25.25 1.50
CA GLU A 128 1.54 24.01 0.77
C GLU A 128 1.34 22.89 1.79
N VAL A 129 0.35 22.02 1.54
CA VAL A 129 0.16 20.79 2.29
C VAL A 129 0.31 19.65 1.30
N LEU A 130 1.33 18.82 1.53
CA LEU A 130 1.50 17.58 0.82
C LEU A 130 0.46 16.59 1.34
N ILE A 131 -0.45 16.16 0.46
CA ILE A 131 -1.38 15.07 0.72
C ILE A 131 -0.73 13.83 0.12
N GLU A 132 -0.23 12.96 0.99
CA GLU A 132 0.28 11.66 0.59
C GLU A 132 -0.80 10.62 0.81
N GLY A 133 -1.19 9.93 -0.28
CA GLY A 133 -2.23 8.91 -0.22
C GLY A 133 -1.88 7.74 0.70
N LEU A 134 -0.59 7.43 0.89
CA LEU A 134 -0.15 6.27 1.68
C LEU A 134 0.22 6.62 3.13
N GLN A 135 0.77 7.82 3.44
CA GLN A 135 1.20 8.13 4.82
C GLN A 135 0.06 8.22 5.84
N SER A 136 -1.20 8.38 5.40
CA SER A 136 -2.35 8.33 6.31
C SER A 136 -2.77 6.91 6.70
N PHE A 137 -2.25 5.88 6.04
CA PHE A 137 -2.59 4.48 6.31
C PHE A 137 -1.53 3.75 7.14
N PHE A 138 -0.25 4.17 7.06
CA PHE A 138 0.86 3.50 7.76
C PHE A 138 1.31 4.19 9.07
N GLY A 139 0.66 5.28 9.46
CA GLY A 139 1.00 6.11 10.63
C GLY A 139 0.25 5.73 11.90
#